data_AF-A0A4Q6GQL3-F1
#
_entry.id   AF-A0A4Q6GQL3-F1
#
_cell.length_a   1.000
_cell.length_b   1.000
_cell.length_c   1.000
_cell.angle_alpha   90.00
_cell.angle_beta   90.00
_cell.angle_gamma   90.00
#
_symmetry.space_group_name_H-M   'P 1'
#
loop_
_entity.id
_entity.type
_entity.pdbx_description
1 polymer ?
#
loop_
_entity_poly.entity_id
_entity_poly.type
_entity_poly.pdbx_seq_one_letter_code
_entity_poly.pdbx_strand_id
1 'polypeptide(L)'
;VEGANIMTRSLLIFGQGAILCHPWVMKEMKAAGNPDHAAGLEEFDRNLFGHMGFAISNAVRSFWFGLTGARIGAAPGDAYTRRYFRKLDRYSANLALMADVSMLLLGGKLKFKESLSGRLGDVLSHVYMTSAMLKRYHDEGAPVADQPLLAWAFHDSVHKIELALSGALRNFPIRPVGWLLWALVFPWGRRAEAPSDRLGHRVAALLMTPNEARDRLAEGVFLTPCANNPGGRINSYLAKAILAEPVERKFIKALKNSDIQALDFASQLDEGVRENWITAEERRQLEELREITLETITVDDFDVHELRSAAYYDKYRAQDGQSREAA
;
A
#
# COMPACT_ATOMS: atom_id res chain seq x y z
N VAL A 1 -5.60 14.32 -15.14
CA VAL A 1 -5.64 13.91 -13.72
C VAL A 1 -6.99 13.26 -13.49
N GLU A 2 -7.05 11.94 -13.29
CA GLU A 2 -8.27 11.10 -13.34
C GLU A 2 -9.21 11.29 -12.13
N GLY A 3 -9.65 12.53 -11.89
CA GLY A 3 -10.55 12.89 -10.79
C GLY A 3 -9.83 13.12 -9.46
N ALA A 4 -10.37 14.05 -8.65
CA ALA A 4 -9.86 14.27 -7.30
C ALA A 4 -10.10 13.02 -6.45
N ASN A 5 -9.04 12.48 -5.83
CA ASN A 5 -9.07 11.23 -5.07
C ASN A 5 -10.16 11.22 -3.96
N ILE A 6 -10.51 12.39 -3.44
CA ILE A 6 -11.61 12.58 -2.46
C ILE A 6 -12.98 12.26 -3.08
N MET A 7 -13.24 12.72 -4.31
CA MET A 7 -14.50 12.51 -5.01
C MET A 7 -14.67 11.04 -5.42
N THR A 8 -13.61 10.42 -5.93
CA THR A 8 -13.59 8.99 -6.28
C THR A 8 -13.82 8.12 -5.04
N ARG A 9 -13.18 8.45 -3.93
CA ARG A 9 -13.22 7.67 -2.69
C ARG A 9 -14.52 7.82 -1.88
N SER A 10 -15.06 9.04 -1.77
CA SER A 10 -16.21 9.32 -0.89
C SER A 10 -17.56 9.18 -1.59
N LEU A 11 -17.65 9.51 -2.89
CA LEU A 11 -18.93 9.53 -3.62
C LEU A 11 -19.14 8.29 -4.49
N LEU A 12 -18.11 7.84 -5.23
CA LEU A 12 -18.25 6.79 -6.23
C LEU A 12 -18.02 5.38 -5.67
N ILE A 13 -16.87 5.14 -5.03
CA ILE A 13 -16.46 3.78 -4.60
C ILE A 13 -17.45 3.18 -3.59
N PHE A 14 -17.81 3.93 -2.55
CA PHE A 14 -18.73 3.42 -1.53
C PHE A 14 -20.18 3.84 -1.80
N GLY A 15 -20.46 5.11 -2.08
CA GLY A 15 -21.84 5.60 -2.21
C GLY A 15 -22.63 4.92 -3.33
N GLN A 16 -22.11 4.93 -4.57
CA GLN A 16 -22.77 4.29 -5.71
C GLN A 16 -22.53 2.78 -5.76
N GLY A 17 -21.30 2.34 -5.47
CA GLY A 17 -20.95 0.92 -5.44
C GLY A 17 -21.80 0.13 -4.44
N ALA A 18 -22.07 0.69 -3.27
CA ALA A 18 -22.83 -0.01 -2.25
C ALA A 18 -24.35 -0.07 -2.58
N ILE A 19 -24.90 0.89 -3.31
CA ILE A 19 -26.29 0.80 -3.83
C ILE A 19 -26.42 -0.28 -4.91
N LEU A 20 -25.44 -0.36 -5.82
CA LEU A 20 -25.48 -1.29 -6.96
C LEU A 20 -25.20 -2.74 -6.56
N CYS A 21 -24.28 -2.96 -5.62
CA CYS A 21 -23.88 -4.30 -5.19
C CYS A 21 -24.79 -4.87 -4.09
N HIS A 22 -25.64 -4.06 -3.46
CA HIS A 22 -26.50 -4.53 -2.38
C HIS A 22 -27.75 -5.25 -2.91
N PRO A 23 -28.02 -6.50 -2.46
CA PRO A 23 -29.05 -7.36 -3.05
C PRO A 23 -30.49 -6.84 -2.88
N TRP A 24 -30.73 -5.89 -1.98
CA TRP A 24 -32.06 -5.39 -1.63
C TRP A 24 -32.29 -3.91 -1.98
N VAL A 25 -31.28 -3.06 -1.94
CA VAL A 25 -31.47 -1.59 -1.97
C VAL A 25 -32.03 -1.14 -3.32
N MET A 26 -31.52 -1.68 -4.43
CA MET A 26 -32.06 -1.38 -5.76
C MET A 26 -33.51 -1.86 -5.93
N LYS A 27 -33.90 -2.96 -5.26
CA LYS A 27 -35.26 -3.48 -5.31
C LYS A 27 -36.21 -2.59 -4.52
N GLU A 28 -35.80 -2.13 -3.33
CA GLU A 28 -36.54 -1.18 -2.50
C GLU A 28 -36.76 0.15 -3.26
N MET A 29 -35.72 0.68 -3.91
CA MET A 29 -35.83 1.92 -4.70
C MET A 29 -36.79 1.78 -5.88
N LYS A 30 -36.77 0.63 -6.58
CA LYS A 30 -37.69 0.35 -7.69
C LYS A 30 -39.13 0.20 -7.21
N ALA A 31 -39.33 -0.49 -6.09
CA ALA A 31 -40.65 -0.67 -5.47
C ALA A 31 -41.27 0.67 -5.02
N ALA A 32 -40.47 1.53 -4.41
CA ALA A 32 -40.88 2.87 -4.01
C ALA A 32 -41.20 3.81 -5.19
N GLY A 33 -40.66 3.52 -6.37
CA GLY A 33 -40.94 4.24 -7.62
C GLY A 33 -42.09 3.65 -8.45
N ASN A 34 -42.80 2.65 -7.95
CA ASN A 34 -43.88 1.99 -8.68
C ASN A 34 -45.09 2.94 -8.86
N PRO A 35 -45.60 3.14 -10.09
CA PRO A 35 -46.83 3.92 -10.32
C PRO A 35 -48.06 3.34 -9.62
N ASP A 36 -48.11 2.03 -9.43
CA ASP A 36 -49.13 1.37 -8.59
C ASP A 36 -48.65 1.35 -7.14
N HIS A 37 -49.22 2.25 -6.34
CA HIS A 37 -48.84 2.43 -4.94
C HIS A 37 -49.14 1.19 -4.07
N ALA A 38 -50.20 0.43 -4.36
CA ALA A 38 -50.55 -0.74 -3.56
C ALA A 38 -49.57 -1.89 -3.82
N ALA A 39 -49.29 -2.17 -5.10
CA ALA A 39 -48.29 -3.16 -5.49
C ALA A 39 -46.87 -2.74 -5.08
N GLY A 40 -46.55 -1.45 -5.20
CA GLY A 40 -45.28 -0.88 -4.77
C GLY A 40 -45.04 -1.02 -3.27
N LEU A 41 -46.06 -0.80 -2.45
CA LEU A 41 -45.97 -0.95 -0.99
C LEU A 41 -45.73 -2.41 -0.59
N GLU A 42 -46.46 -3.36 -1.17
CA GLU A 42 -46.27 -4.79 -0.88
C GLU A 42 -44.86 -5.28 -1.27
N GLU A 43 -44.39 -4.86 -2.44
CA GLU A 43 -43.04 -5.19 -2.91
C GLU A 43 -41.95 -4.50 -2.06
N PHE A 44 -42.18 -3.26 -1.63
CA PHE A 44 -41.27 -2.54 -0.76
C PHE A 44 -41.12 -3.24 0.59
N ASP A 45 -42.23 -3.57 1.25
CA ASP A 45 -42.22 -4.25 2.55
C ASP A 45 -41.48 -5.60 2.46
N ARG A 46 -41.78 -6.41 1.44
CA ARG A 46 -41.08 -7.68 1.20
C ARG A 46 -39.56 -7.49 1.10
N ASN A 47 -39.12 -6.50 0.34
CA ASN A 47 -37.69 -6.22 0.16
C ASN A 47 -37.04 -5.67 1.43
N LEU A 48 -37.73 -4.78 2.15
CA LEU A 48 -37.26 -4.22 3.42
C LEU A 48 -37.06 -5.30 4.49
N PHE A 49 -38.01 -6.23 4.63
CA PHE A 49 -37.84 -7.35 5.56
C PHE A 49 -36.70 -8.29 5.14
N GLY A 50 -36.50 -8.50 3.83
CA GLY A 50 -35.34 -9.21 3.29
C GLY A 50 -34.01 -8.54 3.65
N HIS A 51 -33.95 -7.21 3.53
CA HIS A 51 -32.80 -6.40 3.92
C HIS A 51 -32.55 -6.45 5.43
N MET A 52 -33.57 -6.32 6.27
CA MET A 52 -33.45 -6.48 7.71
C MET A 52 -32.90 -7.86 8.09
N GLY A 53 -33.39 -8.93 7.46
CA GLY A 53 -32.88 -10.29 7.66
C GLY A 53 -31.41 -10.44 7.26
N PHE A 54 -31.01 -9.81 6.15
CA PHE A 54 -29.61 -9.77 5.69
C PHE A 54 -28.71 -9.02 6.69
N ALA A 55 -29.15 -7.85 7.16
CA ALA A 55 -28.43 -7.04 8.14
C ALA A 55 -28.26 -7.78 9.48
N ILE A 56 -29.32 -8.45 9.97
CA ILE A 56 -29.25 -9.28 11.19
C ILE A 56 -28.28 -10.45 10.99
N SER A 57 -28.32 -11.12 9.85
CA SER A 57 -27.40 -12.22 9.53
C SER A 57 -25.94 -11.76 9.52
N ASN A 58 -25.68 -10.57 8.96
CA ASN A 58 -24.35 -9.95 8.97
C ASN A 58 -23.94 -9.53 10.38
N ALA A 59 -24.85 -9.01 11.19
CA ALA A 59 -24.61 -8.68 12.60
C ALA A 59 -24.21 -9.91 13.41
N VAL A 60 -24.96 -11.01 13.30
CA VAL A 60 -24.65 -12.28 13.96
C VAL A 60 -23.30 -12.82 13.50
N ARG A 61 -23.02 -12.80 12.19
CA ARG A 61 -21.74 -13.27 11.65
C ARG A 61 -20.56 -12.42 12.11
N SER A 62 -20.70 -11.09 12.06
CA SER A 62 -19.71 -10.12 12.54
C SER A 62 -19.41 -10.34 14.02
N PHE A 63 -20.45 -10.45 14.85
CA PHE A 63 -20.31 -10.71 16.28
C PHE A 63 -19.65 -12.06 16.56
N TRP A 64 -20.10 -13.13 15.89
CA TRP A 64 -19.55 -14.48 16.06
C TRP A 64 -18.07 -14.56 15.65
N PHE A 65 -17.70 -13.98 14.50
CA PHE A 65 -16.31 -13.90 14.08
C PHE A 65 -15.47 -12.98 14.96
N GLY A 66 -16.05 -11.90 15.50
CA GLY A 66 -15.43 -11.05 16.50
C GLY A 66 -15.12 -11.81 17.79
N LEU A 67 -16.07 -12.59 18.29
CA LEU A 67 -15.97 -13.37 19.52
C LEU A 67 -14.94 -14.50 19.40
N THR A 68 -15.00 -15.26 18.31
CA THR A 68 -14.10 -16.40 18.05
C THR A 68 -12.74 -15.99 17.48
N GLY A 69 -12.55 -14.70 17.18
CA GLY A 69 -11.38 -14.21 16.44
C GLY A 69 -11.24 -14.83 15.05
N ALA A 70 -12.36 -15.26 14.47
CA ALA A 70 -12.45 -16.05 13.25
C ALA A 70 -11.59 -17.33 13.27
N ARG A 71 -11.35 -17.95 14.44
CA ARG A 71 -10.52 -19.18 14.52
C ARG A 71 -11.25 -20.45 14.10
N ILE A 72 -12.57 -20.40 14.06
CA ILE A 72 -13.46 -21.55 13.84
C ILE A 72 -14.17 -21.38 12.49
N GLY A 73 -14.10 -22.40 11.64
CA GLY A 73 -14.68 -22.40 10.29
C GLY A 73 -13.74 -22.97 9.23
N ALA A 74 -14.32 -23.48 8.14
CA ALA A 74 -13.59 -23.82 6.94
C ALA A 74 -13.16 -22.52 6.26
N ALA A 75 -11.92 -22.47 5.77
CA ALA A 75 -11.43 -21.37 4.96
C ALA A 75 -10.49 -21.96 3.91
N PRO A 76 -10.44 -21.35 2.71
CA PRO A 76 -9.56 -21.79 1.64
C PRO A 76 -8.09 -21.61 2.04
N GLY A 77 -7.20 -22.21 1.24
CA GLY A 77 -5.76 -22.10 1.42
C GLY A 77 -5.14 -23.14 2.35
N ASP A 78 -3.82 -23.04 2.43
CA ASP A 78 -2.92 -23.92 3.18
C ASP A 78 -2.88 -23.58 4.68
N ALA A 79 -2.03 -24.28 5.44
CA ALA A 79 -1.87 -24.04 6.87
C ALA A 79 -1.41 -22.59 7.20
N TYR A 80 -0.67 -21.95 6.29
CA TYR A 80 -0.13 -20.61 6.49
C TYR A 80 -1.16 -19.50 6.22
N THR A 81 -1.93 -19.62 5.14
CA THR A 81 -2.85 -18.60 4.62
C THR A 81 -4.26 -18.71 5.18
N ARG A 82 -4.67 -19.88 5.68
CA ARG A 82 -6.02 -20.08 6.24
C ARG A 82 -6.38 -19.08 7.33
N ARG A 83 -5.41 -18.69 8.17
CA ARG A 83 -5.59 -17.66 9.21
C ARG A 83 -5.84 -16.26 8.62
N TYR A 84 -5.31 -15.97 7.44
CA TYR A 84 -5.50 -14.70 6.74
C TYR A 84 -6.88 -14.66 6.08
N PHE A 85 -7.30 -15.73 5.40
CA PHE A 85 -8.66 -15.83 4.87
C PHE A 85 -9.73 -15.68 5.94
N ARG A 86 -9.57 -16.33 7.09
CA ARG A 86 -10.52 -16.18 8.20
C ARG A 86 -10.61 -14.75 8.74
N LYS A 87 -9.46 -14.05 8.84
CA LYS A 87 -9.44 -12.63 9.21
C LYS A 87 -10.14 -11.78 8.16
N LEU A 88 -9.94 -12.08 6.89
CA LEU A 88 -10.61 -11.41 5.78
C LEU A 88 -12.13 -11.59 5.85
N ASP A 89 -12.62 -12.81 6.11
CA ASP A 89 -14.06 -13.08 6.29
C ASP A 89 -14.67 -12.24 7.42
N ARG A 90 -13.94 -12.09 8.54
CA ARG A 90 -14.35 -11.21 9.63
C ARG A 90 -14.47 -9.76 9.20
N TYR A 91 -13.45 -9.21 8.52
CA TYR A 91 -13.49 -7.80 8.11
C TYR A 91 -14.51 -7.54 6.99
N SER A 92 -14.73 -8.50 6.09
CA SER A 92 -15.82 -8.46 5.11
C SER A 92 -17.19 -8.45 5.78
N ALA A 93 -17.41 -9.28 6.80
CA ALA A 93 -18.66 -9.27 7.58
C ALA A 93 -18.86 -7.94 8.34
N ASN A 94 -17.78 -7.38 8.91
CA ASN A 94 -17.82 -6.07 9.57
C ASN A 94 -18.16 -4.95 8.59
N LEU A 95 -17.56 -4.96 7.39
CA LEU A 95 -17.85 -3.99 6.35
C LEU A 95 -19.30 -4.09 5.89
N ALA A 96 -19.80 -5.31 5.66
CA ALA A 96 -21.19 -5.54 5.28
C ALA A 96 -22.16 -5.01 6.35
N LEU A 97 -21.95 -5.35 7.63
CA LEU A 97 -22.74 -4.81 8.74
C LEU A 97 -22.73 -3.28 8.76
N MET A 98 -21.55 -2.67 8.65
CA MET A 98 -21.41 -1.22 8.63
C MET A 98 -22.12 -0.59 7.44
N ALA A 99 -22.07 -1.23 6.27
CA ALA A 99 -22.73 -0.76 5.06
C ALA A 99 -24.25 -0.82 5.19
N ASP A 100 -24.80 -1.97 5.61
CA ASP A 100 -26.24 -2.19 5.78
C ASP A 100 -26.82 -1.20 6.79
N VAL A 101 -26.20 -1.05 7.97
CA VAL A 101 -26.67 -0.13 9.01
C VAL A 101 -26.52 1.33 8.58
N SER A 102 -25.45 1.67 7.86
CA SER A 102 -25.29 3.02 7.31
C SER A 102 -26.35 3.34 6.26
N MET A 103 -26.65 2.40 5.36
CA MET A 103 -27.70 2.59 4.34
C MET A 103 -29.10 2.67 4.96
N LEU A 104 -29.41 1.79 5.91
CA LEU A 104 -30.71 1.77 6.58
C LEU A 104 -30.99 3.08 7.34
N LEU A 105 -30.01 3.58 8.08
CA LEU A 105 -30.20 4.73 8.97
C LEU A 105 -29.96 6.08 8.30
N LEU A 106 -29.01 6.14 7.34
CA LEU A 106 -28.64 7.39 6.69
C LEU A 106 -29.26 7.52 5.30
N GLY A 107 -29.58 6.40 4.63
CA GLY A 107 -30.20 6.38 3.31
C GLY A 107 -29.51 7.35 2.34
N GLY A 108 -30.29 8.22 1.70
CA GLY A 108 -29.79 9.26 0.80
C GLY A 108 -28.90 10.34 1.45
N LYS A 109 -28.82 10.41 2.79
CA LYS A 109 -27.88 11.30 3.50
C LYS A 109 -26.47 10.73 3.60
N LEU A 110 -26.30 9.43 3.35
CA LEU A 110 -25.00 8.76 3.37
C LEU A 110 -24.02 9.38 2.36
N LYS A 111 -24.51 9.76 1.17
CA LYS A 111 -23.71 10.43 0.13
C LYS A 111 -23.14 11.79 0.56
N PHE A 112 -23.76 12.43 1.56
CA PHE A 112 -23.30 13.70 2.12
C PHE A 112 -22.40 13.51 3.35
N LYS A 113 -22.24 12.27 3.85
CA LYS A 113 -21.32 11.93 4.95
C LYS A 113 -19.99 11.44 4.39
N GLU A 114 -19.30 12.32 3.67
CA GLU A 114 -18.07 12.02 2.93
C GLU A 114 -16.98 11.37 3.80
N SER A 115 -16.80 11.82 5.04
CA SER A 115 -15.80 11.22 5.94
C SER A 115 -16.15 9.78 6.36
N LEU A 116 -17.44 9.48 6.59
CA LEU A 116 -17.88 8.11 6.91
C LEU A 116 -17.74 7.21 5.68
N SER A 117 -18.26 7.68 4.54
CA SER A 117 -18.18 6.98 3.25
C SER A 117 -16.73 6.71 2.86
N GLY A 118 -15.85 7.70 2.97
CA GLY A 118 -14.44 7.58 2.66
C GLY A 118 -13.67 6.65 3.60
N ARG A 119 -14.12 6.42 4.84
CA ARG A 119 -13.55 5.42 5.75
C ARG A 119 -14.03 4.00 5.42
N LEU A 120 -15.30 3.83 5.06
CA LEU A 120 -15.81 2.54 4.60
C LEU A 120 -15.20 2.17 3.24
N GLY A 121 -14.95 3.15 2.38
CA GLY A 121 -14.16 3.01 1.16
C GLY A 121 -12.74 2.50 1.43
N ASP A 122 -12.03 3.02 2.45
CA ASP A 122 -10.72 2.48 2.84
C ASP A 122 -10.78 1.02 3.28
N VAL A 123 -11.78 0.67 4.08
CA VAL A 123 -11.99 -0.72 4.51
C VAL A 123 -12.21 -1.62 3.32
N LEU A 124 -13.07 -1.22 2.38
CA LEU A 124 -13.33 -1.96 1.14
C LEU A 124 -12.04 -2.11 0.31
N SER A 125 -11.28 -1.04 0.11
CA SER A 125 -10.02 -1.06 -0.62
C SER A 125 -9.03 -2.06 -0.03
N HIS A 126 -8.85 -2.06 1.30
CA HIS A 126 -7.93 -2.99 1.95
C HIS A 126 -8.44 -4.43 1.94
N VAL A 127 -9.75 -4.67 2.07
CA VAL A 127 -10.35 -6.00 1.90
C VAL A 127 -10.12 -6.51 0.48
N TYR A 128 -10.29 -5.67 -0.53
CA TYR A 128 -10.02 -6.03 -1.92
C TYR A 128 -8.52 -6.28 -2.19
N MET A 129 -7.64 -5.40 -1.72
CA MET A 129 -6.19 -5.58 -1.88
C MET A 129 -5.71 -6.87 -1.22
N THR A 130 -6.16 -7.15 0.01
CA THR A 130 -5.76 -8.37 0.73
C THR A 130 -6.34 -9.63 0.11
N SER A 131 -7.56 -9.59 -0.43
CA SER A 131 -8.13 -10.72 -1.17
C SER A 131 -7.34 -11.00 -2.45
N ALA A 132 -6.96 -9.96 -3.19
CA ALA A 132 -6.13 -10.07 -4.39
C ALA A 132 -4.72 -10.60 -4.07
N MET A 133 -4.08 -10.12 -3.00
CA MET A 133 -2.79 -10.63 -2.53
C MET A 133 -2.85 -12.13 -2.20
N LEU A 134 -3.88 -12.57 -1.47
CA LEU A 134 -4.07 -13.97 -1.12
C LEU A 134 -4.39 -14.83 -2.35
N LYS A 135 -5.20 -14.32 -3.28
CA LYS A 135 -5.52 -15.00 -4.54
C LYS A 135 -4.28 -15.20 -5.39
N ARG A 136 -3.51 -14.12 -5.62
CA ARG A 136 -2.24 -14.15 -6.36
C ARG A 136 -1.28 -15.17 -5.74
N TYR A 137 -1.07 -15.10 -4.42
CA TYR A 137 -0.20 -16.04 -3.71
C TYR A 137 -0.61 -17.50 -3.93
N HIS A 138 -1.91 -17.80 -3.93
CA HIS A 138 -2.41 -19.15 -4.17
C HIS A 138 -2.28 -19.56 -5.64
N ASP A 139 -2.53 -18.65 -6.58
CA ASP A 139 -2.43 -18.92 -8.02
C ASP A 139 -0.99 -19.18 -8.47
N GLU A 140 -0.02 -18.53 -7.83
CA GLU A 140 1.41 -18.74 -8.03
C GLU A 140 1.95 -19.99 -7.31
N GLY A 141 1.08 -20.82 -6.72
CA GLY A 141 1.47 -22.08 -6.09
C GLY A 141 1.97 -21.95 -4.64
N ALA A 142 1.63 -20.85 -3.96
CA ALA A 142 2.00 -20.60 -2.56
C ALA A 142 3.52 -20.64 -2.28
N PRO A 143 4.34 -19.82 -2.97
CA PRO A 143 5.78 -19.84 -2.80
C PRO A 143 6.19 -19.47 -1.36
N VAL A 144 7.09 -20.26 -0.77
CA VAL A 144 7.52 -20.05 0.62
C VAL A 144 8.32 -18.75 0.77
N ALA A 145 9.10 -18.38 -0.24
CA ALA A 145 9.90 -17.16 -0.20
C ALA A 145 9.04 -15.88 -0.10
N ASP A 146 7.78 -15.90 -0.55
CA ASP A 146 6.92 -14.72 -0.53
C ASP A 146 6.16 -14.56 0.80
N GLN A 147 6.23 -15.56 1.68
CA GLN A 147 5.54 -15.55 2.97
C GLN A 147 5.82 -14.31 3.85
N PRO A 148 7.08 -13.81 3.95
CA PRO A 148 7.37 -12.59 4.71
C PRO A 148 6.71 -11.35 4.10
N LEU A 149 6.72 -11.23 2.77
CA LEU A 149 6.09 -10.13 2.03
C LEU A 149 4.58 -10.13 2.22
N LEU A 150 3.95 -11.29 2.00
CA LEU A 150 2.51 -11.47 2.19
C LEU A 150 2.10 -11.16 3.64
N ALA A 151 2.83 -11.70 4.62
CA ALA A 151 2.53 -11.44 6.02
C ALA A 151 2.60 -9.96 6.35
N TRP A 152 3.67 -9.28 5.93
CA TRP A 152 3.85 -7.86 6.22
C TRP A 152 2.72 -7.02 5.61
N ALA A 153 2.43 -7.22 4.32
CA ALA A 153 1.38 -6.48 3.61
C ALA A 153 -0.03 -6.75 4.19
N PHE A 154 -0.29 -8.00 4.58
CA PHE A 154 -1.56 -8.39 5.19
C PHE A 154 -1.74 -7.76 6.58
N HIS A 155 -0.69 -7.78 7.41
CA HIS A 155 -0.73 -7.17 8.75
C HIS A 155 -0.92 -5.65 8.68
N ASP A 156 -0.23 -4.97 7.76
CA ASP A 156 -0.42 -3.54 7.50
C ASP A 156 -1.86 -3.23 7.08
N SER A 157 -2.38 -3.98 6.11
CA SER A 157 -3.75 -3.79 5.63
C SER A 157 -4.80 -4.03 6.72
N VAL A 158 -4.64 -5.08 7.53
CA VAL A 158 -5.55 -5.38 8.64
C VAL A 158 -5.50 -4.29 9.73
N HIS A 159 -4.32 -3.74 10.01
CA HIS A 159 -4.18 -2.61 10.93
C HIS A 159 -4.91 -1.37 10.39
N LYS A 160 -4.74 -1.05 9.10
CA LYS A 160 -5.43 0.07 8.43
C LYS A 160 -6.95 -0.12 8.40
N ILE A 161 -7.43 -1.35 8.18
CA ILE A 161 -8.86 -1.69 8.28
C ILE A 161 -9.40 -1.36 9.68
N GLU A 162 -8.74 -1.83 10.75
CA GLU A 162 -9.22 -1.56 12.11
C GLU A 162 -9.17 -0.07 12.49
N LEU A 163 -8.17 0.67 11.99
CA LEU A 163 -8.12 2.12 12.14
C LEU A 163 -9.30 2.82 11.45
N ALA A 164 -9.58 2.45 10.20
CA ALA A 164 -10.68 3.01 9.42
C ALA A 164 -12.05 2.68 10.04
N LEU A 165 -12.28 1.42 10.44
CA LEU A 165 -13.50 0.98 11.14
C LEU A 165 -13.67 1.72 12.47
N SER A 166 -12.61 1.82 13.28
CA SER A 166 -12.65 2.56 14.55
C SER A 166 -12.95 4.04 14.33
N GLY A 167 -12.36 4.65 13.30
CA GLY A 167 -12.67 6.01 12.90
C GLY A 167 -14.14 6.16 12.55
N ALA A 168 -14.68 5.27 11.71
CA ALA A 168 -16.08 5.25 11.28
C ALA A 168 -17.03 5.15 12.48
N LEU A 169 -16.80 4.21 13.40
CA LEU A 169 -17.64 3.99 14.57
C LEU A 169 -17.61 5.16 15.56
N ARG A 170 -16.43 5.72 15.85
CA ARG A 170 -16.28 6.86 16.78
C ARG A 170 -17.01 8.12 16.32
N ASN A 171 -17.16 8.26 15.01
CA ASN A 171 -17.81 9.41 14.37
C ASN A 171 -19.14 9.03 13.71
N PHE A 172 -19.73 7.91 14.13
CA PHE A 172 -21.03 7.50 13.60
C PHE A 172 -22.10 8.54 13.95
N PRO A 173 -22.95 8.97 13.01
CA PRO A 173 -23.88 10.09 13.24
C PRO A 173 -24.85 9.87 14.40
N ILE A 174 -25.25 8.62 14.65
CA ILE A 174 -26.19 8.24 15.71
C ILE A 174 -25.40 7.52 16.81
N ARG A 175 -25.10 8.21 17.92
CA ARG A 175 -24.20 7.71 18.98
C ARG A 175 -24.60 6.36 19.58
N PRO A 176 -25.88 6.11 19.95
CA PRO A 176 -26.28 4.81 20.49
C PRO A 176 -26.04 3.66 19.50
N VAL A 177 -26.30 3.89 18.22
CA VAL A 177 -26.01 2.91 17.16
C VAL A 177 -24.51 2.69 17.02
N GLY A 178 -23.72 3.76 17.08
CA GLY A 178 -22.25 3.65 17.07
C GLY A 178 -21.70 2.78 18.19
N TRP A 179 -22.28 2.86 19.41
CA TRP A 179 -21.90 1.99 20.53
C TRP A 179 -22.30 0.54 20.32
N LEU A 180 -23.51 0.29 19.82
CA LEU A 180 -23.98 -1.06 19.46
C LEU A 180 -23.06 -1.68 18.40
N LEU A 181 -22.80 -0.95 17.32
CA LEU A 181 -21.90 -1.39 16.26
C LEU A 181 -20.48 -1.63 16.77
N TRP A 182 -20.00 -0.81 17.72
CA TRP A 182 -18.70 -1.03 18.35
C TRP A 182 -18.65 -2.38 19.08
N ALA A 183 -19.69 -2.72 19.84
CA ALA A 183 -19.77 -4.00 20.53
C ALA A 183 -19.83 -5.19 19.56
N LEU A 184 -20.48 -5.04 18.40
CA LEU A 184 -20.57 -6.08 17.37
C LEU A 184 -19.25 -6.27 16.61
N VAL A 185 -18.62 -5.17 16.18
CA VAL A 185 -17.39 -5.18 15.35
C VAL A 185 -16.13 -5.49 16.18
N PHE A 186 -16.08 -4.93 17.40
CA PHE A 186 -14.94 -5.00 18.32
C PHE A 186 -15.36 -5.48 19.72
N PRO A 187 -15.89 -6.71 19.86
CA PRO A 187 -16.35 -7.21 21.16
C PRO A 187 -15.24 -7.23 22.23
N TRP A 188 -13.99 -7.41 21.80
CA TRP A 188 -12.80 -7.38 22.66
C TRP A 188 -11.89 -6.17 22.41
N GLY A 189 -12.41 -5.14 21.74
CA GLY A 189 -11.61 -4.04 21.24
C GLY A 189 -10.82 -4.36 19.96
N ARG A 190 -9.91 -3.44 19.61
CA ARG A 190 -9.00 -3.57 18.46
C ARG A 190 -7.84 -4.49 18.82
N ARG A 191 -7.51 -5.41 17.92
CA ARG A 191 -6.45 -6.42 18.13
C ARG A 191 -5.49 -6.50 16.95
N ALA A 192 -5.72 -5.75 15.88
CA ALA A 192 -4.80 -5.67 14.76
C ALA A 192 -3.60 -4.78 15.14
N GLU A 193 -2.45 -5.42 15.24
CA GLU A 193 -1.16 -4.75 15.37
C GLU A 193 -0.57 -4.47 13.99
N ALA A 194 0.15 -3.35 13.90
CA ALA A 194 0.99 -3.06 12.74
C ALA A 194 2.07 -4.16 12.58
N PRO A 195 2.66 -4.32 11.38
CA PRO A 195 3.75 -5.28 11.18
C PRO A 195 4.89 -5.02 12.17
N SER A 196 5.35 -6.06 12.86
CA SER A 196 6.47 -5.95 13.80
C SER A 196 7.77 -5.59 13.09
N ASP A 197 8.69 -4.89 13.78
CA ASP A 197 10.02 -4.56 13.26
C ASP A 197 10.80 -5.79 12.80
N ARG A 198 10.66 -6.91 13.52
CA ARG A 198 11.28 -8.20 13.14
C ARG A 198 10.81 -8.68 11.77
N LEU A 199 9.52 -8.52 11.47
CA LEU A 199 8.95 -8.87 10.18
C LEU A 199 9.38 -7.86 9.10
N GLY A 200 9.43 -6.57 9.44
CA GLY A 200 9.96 -5.54 8.56
C GLY A 200 11.41 -5.80 8.16
N HIS A 201 12.27 -6.17 9.11
CA HIS A 201 13.67 -6.49 8.87
C HIS A 201 13.83 -7.72 7.96
N ARG A 202 12.97 -8.74 8.12
CA ARG A 202 12.94 -9.92 7.22
C ARG A 202 12.57 -9.55 5.79
N VAL A 203 11.57 -8.69 5.62
CA VAL A 203 11.16 -8.19 4.29
C VAL A 203 12.28 -7.35 3.67
N ALA A 204 12.88 -6.44 4.42
CA ALA A 204 13.99 -5.62 3.94
C ALA A 204 15.17 -6.50 3.50
N ALA A 205 15.60 -7.44 4.34
CA ALA A 205 16.67 -8.38 4.01
C ALA A 205 16.35 -9.19 2.73
N LEU A 206 15.11 -9.64 2.57
CA LEU A 206 14.66 -10.33 1.35
C LEU A 206 14.77 -9.42 0.12
N LEU A 207 14.43 -8.13 0.21
CA LEU A 207 14.52 -7.22 -0.94
C LEU A 207 15.95 -6.78 -1.26
N MET A 208 16.86 -6.83 -0.28
CA MET A 208 18.26 -6.44 -0.39
C MET A 208 19.16 -7.56 -0.94
N THR A 209 18.61 -8.69 -1.38
CA THR A 209 19.38 -9.80 -1.97
C THR A 209 18.69 -10.31 -3.23
N PRO A 210 19.42 -10.67 -4.31
CA PRO A 210 18.83 -11.36 -5.45
C PRO A 210 18.18 -12.68 -5.01
N ASN A 211 16.88 -12.83 -5.28
CA ASN A 211 16.14 -14.06 -5.01
C ASN A 211 14.84 -14.10 -5.81
N GLU A 212 14.23 -15.28 -5.86
CA GLU A 212 13.02 -15.53 -6.61
C GLU A 212 11.81 -14.67 -6.20
N ALA A 213 11.67 -14.31 -4.92
CA ALA A 213 10.57 -13.48 -4.45
C ALA A 213 10.71 -12.03 -4.94
N ARG A 214 11.94 -11.52 -4.96
CA ARG A 214 12.27 -10.22 -5.55
C ARG A 214 12.05 -10.22 -7.06
N ASP A 215 12.45 -11.29 -7.75
CA ASP A 215 12.29 -11.40 -9.20
C ASP A 215 10.80 -11.46 -9.59
N ARG A 216 9.97 -12.21 -8.84
CA ARG A 216 8.50 -12.21 -8.99
C ARG A 216 7.85 -10.86 -8.73
N LEU A 217 8.38 -10.08 -7.77
CA LEU A 217 7.88 -8.72 -7.53
C LEU A 217 8.18 -7.77 -8.70
N ALA A 218 9.28 -8.02 -9.42
CA ALA A 218 9.69 -7.22 -10.56
C ALA A 218 9.20 -7.78 -11.91
N GLU A 219 8.35 -8.80 -11.89
CA GLU A 219 7.75 -9.36 -13.10
C GLU A 219 6.94 -8.29 -13.84
N GLY A 220 7.16 -8.18 -15.15
CA GLY A 220 6.55 -7.15 -15.99
C GLY A 220 7.22 -5.77 -15.91
N VAL A 221 8.25 -5.59 -15.08
CA VAL A 221 9.06 -4.37 -15.03
C VAL A 221 10.22 -4.46 -16.03
N PHE A 222 10.46 -3.41 -16.80
CA PHE A 222 11.62 -3.33 -17.70
C PHE A 222 12.90 -3.06 -16.91
N LEU A 223 13.67 -4.12 -16.62
CA LEU A 223 14.90 -4.05 -15.80
C LEU A 223 16.20 -4.11 -16.61
N THR A 224 16.13 -4.06 -17.95
CA THR A 224 17.34 -4.08 -18.78
C THR A 224 18.17 -2.83 -18.51
N PRO A 225 19.44 -2.97 -18.08
CA PRO A 225 20.30 -1.82 -17.80
C PRO A 225 20.65 -1.12 -19.12
N CYS A 226 20.30 0.17 -19.22
CA CYS A 226 20.71 1.03 -20.31
C CYS A 226 20.77 2.49 -19.84
N ALA A 227 21.36 3.38 -20.65
CA ALA A 227 21.53 4.79 -20.30
C ALA A 227 20.21 5.48 -19.89
N ASN A 228 19.10 5.10 -20.55
CA ASN A 228 17.78 5.67 -20.32
C ASN A 228 16.93 4.87 -19.31
N ASN A 229 17.50 3.88 -18.62
CA ASN A 229 16.82 3.09 -17.60
C ASN A 229 17.61 3.05 -16.29
N PRO A 230 17.50 4.09 -15.45
CA PRO A 230 18.15 4.12 -14.13
C PRO A 230 17.71 2.96 -13.23
N GLY A 231 16.45 2.53 -13.29
CA GLY A 231 15.94 1.41 -12.50
C GLY A 231 16.60 0.08 -12.86
N GLY A 232 16.78 -0.19 -14.16
CA GLY A 232 17.51 -1.37 -14.63
C GLY A 232 19.00 -1.34 -14.25
N ARG A 233 19.62 -0.16 -14.29
CA ARG A 233 21.01 0.05 -13.83
C ARG A 233 21.18 -0.28 -12.35
N ILE A 234 20.39 0.36 -11.47
CA ILE A 234 20.40 0.11 -10.03
C ILE A 234 20.14 -1.37 -9.72
N ASN A 235 19.20 -2.00 -10.42
CA ASN A 235 18.93 -3.43 -10.26
C ASN A 235 20.16 -4.29 -10.57
N SER A 236 20.94 -3.93 -11.60
CA SER A 236 22.16 -4.67 -11.96
C SER A 236 23.30 -4.49 -10.96
N TYR A 237 23.31 -3.38 -10.20
CA TYR A 237 24.34 -3.07 -9.21
C TYR A 237 24.23 -3.89 -7.93
N LEU A 238 23.03 -4.40 -7.60
CA LEU A 238 22.78 -5.11 -6.34
C LEU A 238 23.73 -6.29 -6.11
N ALA A 239 23.98 -7.11 -7.14
CA ALA A 239 24.87 -8.26 -7.02
C ALA A 239 26.32 -7.84 -6.71
N LYS A 240 26.80 -6.77 -7.36
CA LYS A 240 28.14 -6.23 -7.14
C LYS A 240 28.27 -5.63 -5.74
N ALA A 241 27.26 -4.88 -5.30
CA ALA A 241 27.23 -4.31 -3.96
C ALA A 241 27.30 -5.37 -2.85
N ILE A 242 26.57 -6.48 -3.01
CA ILE A 242 26.60 -7.59 -2.04
C ILE A 242 27.97 -8.27 -2.01
N LEU A 243 28.61 -8.47 -3.17
CA LEU A 243 29.94 -9.06 -3.23
C LEU A 243 31.01 -8.16 -2.60
N ALA A 244 30.86 -6.84 -2.70
CA ALA A 244 31.79 -5.87 -2.14
C ALA A 244 31.59 -5.61 -0.64
N GLU A 245 30.41 -5.90 -0.07
CA GLU A 245 30.07 -5.60 1.33
C GLU A 245 31.06 -6.19 2.37
N PRO A 246 31.52 -7.46 2.28
CA PRO A 246 32.50 -7.99 3.22
C PRO A 246 33.84 -7.26 3.16
N VAL A 247 34.26 -6.87 1.95
CA VAL A 247 35.51 -6.16 1.68
C VAL A 247 35.41 -4.73 2.22
N GLU A 248 34.29 -4.06 1.98
CA GLU A 248 34.03 -2.71 2.48
C GLU A 248 34.03 -2.68 4.01
N ARG A 249 33.39 -3.66 4.66
CA ARG A 249 33.41 -3.78 6.14
C ARG A 249 34.84 -3.98 6.68
N LYS A 250 35.65 -4.81 6.00
CA LYS A 250 37.07 -5.03 6.35
C LYS A 250 37.87 -3.73 6.22
N PHE A 251 37.67 -3.01 5.12
CA PHE A 251 38.33 -1.73 4.84
C PHE A 251 37.93 -0.61 5.82
N ILE A 252 36.63 -0.45 6.11
CA ILE A 252 36.13 0.51 7.10
C ILE A 252 36.71 0.23 8.50
N LYS A 253 36.91 -1.05 8.84
CA LYS A 253 37.53 -1.42 10.11
C LYS A 253 38.99 -0.98 10.18
N ALA A 254 39.76 -1.14 9.10
CA ALA A 254 41.14 -0.66 9.00
C ALA A 254 41.23 0.87 9.11
N LEU A 255 40.35 1.60 8.43
CA LEU A 255 40.23 3.06 8.53
C LEU A 255 39.96 3.52 9.97
N LYS A 256 39.02 2.86 10.67
CA LYS A 256 38.66 3.21 12.06
C LYS A 256 39.77 2.93 13.06
N ASN A 257 40.62 1.94 12.78
CA ASN A 257 41.76 1.60 13.62
C ASN A 257 42.98 2.52 13.38
N SER A 258 42.85 3.51 12.48
CA SER A 258 43.91 4.45 12.09
C SER A 258 45.13 3.80 11.43
N ASP A 259 44.96 2.60 10.88
CA ASP A 259 45.99 1.92 10.07
C ASP A 259 46.10 2.51 8.65
N ILE A 260 45.12 3.34 8.26
CA ILE A 260 45.08 4.10 7.01
C ILE A 260 44.93 5.58 7.39
N GLN A 261 45.87 6.42 6.98
CA GLN A 261 45.94 7.85 7.33
C GLN A 261 45.63 8.77 6.15
N ALA A 262 45.59 8.24 4.93
CA ALA A 262 45.22 9.01 3.74
C ALA A 262 43.80 9.62 3.83
N LEU A 263 43.61 10.78 3.20
CA LEU A 263 42.35 11.54 3.24
C LEU A 263 41.46 11.30 2.03
N ASP A 264 42.05 11.08 0.85
CA ASP A 264 41.33 10.78 -0.38
C ASP A 264 41.12 9.28 -0.57
N PHE A 265 39.99 8.91 -1.15
CA PHE A 265 39.58 7.51 -1.27
C PHE A 265 40.57 6.66 -2.09
N ALA A 266 41.16 7.22 -3.14
CA ALA A 266 42.12 6.50 -3.97
C ALA A 266 43.40 6.16 -3.19
N SER A 267 43.97 7.14 -2.47
CA SER A 267 45.15 6.94 -1.64
C SER A 267 44.86 6.02 -0.43
N GLN A 268 43.65 6.06 0.12
CA GLN A 268 43.23 5.13 1.17
C GLN A 268 43.23 3.67 0.69
N LEU A 269 42.80 3.41 -0.55
CA LEU A 269 42.87 2.07 -1.13
C LEU A 269 44.30 1.62 -1.40
N ASP A 270 45.17 2.50 -1.90
CA ASP A 270 46.58 2.22 -2.12
C ASP A 270 47.30 1.86 -0.80
N GLU A 271 47.03 2.62 0.26
CA GLU A 271 47.53 2.34 1.60
C GLU A 271 46.96 1.02 2.15
N GLY A 272 45.66 0.77 1.98
CA GLY A 272 45.03 -0.49 2.39
C GLY A 272 45.65 -1.73 1.72
N VAL A 273 46.09 -1.62 0.46
CA VAL A 273 46.82 -2.70 -0.23
C VAL A 273 48.25 -2.81 0.30
N ARG A 274 48.95 -1.69 0.49
CA ARG A 274 50.33 -1.66 1.00
C ARG A 274 50.45 -2.28 2.39
N GLU A 275 49.50 -1.96 3.27
CA GLU A 275 49.42 -2.47 4.64
C GLU A 275 48.80 -3.89 4.71
N ASN A 276 48.53 -4.54 3.57
CA ASN A 276 47.95 -5.89 3.44
C ASN A 276 46.56 -6.06 4.10
N TRP A 277 45.82 -4.97 4.29
CA TRP A 277 44.43 -5.03 4.74
C TRP A 277 43.51 -5.51 3.63
N ILE A 278 43.79 -5.18 2.37
CA ILE A 278 43.03 -5.63 1.20
C ILE A 278 43.96 -6.10 0.08
N THR A 279 43.48 -7.02 -0.74
CA THR A 279 44.18 -7.48 -1.96
C THR A 279 43.96 -6.51 -3.13
N ALA A 280 44.76 -6.63 -4.19
CA ALA A 280 44.56 -5.85 -5.42
C ALA A 280 43.18 -6.11 -6.08
N GLU A 281 42.65 -7.33 -5.93
CA GLU A 281 41.31 -7.66 -6.43
C GLU A 281 40.21 -7.02 -5.57
N GLU A 282 40.36 -7.09 -4.24
CA GLU A 282 39.47 -6.43 -3.28
C GLU A 282 39.46 -4.89 -3.48
N ARG A 283 40.61 -4.29 -3.80
CA ARG A 283 40.70 -2.88 -4.19
C ARG A 283 39.81 -2.58 -5.38
N ARG A 284 39.93 -3.35 -6.47
CA ARG A 284 39.13 -3.14 -7.68
C ARG A 284 37.63 -3.23 -7.39
N GLN A 285 37.22 -4.15 -6.52
CA GLN A 285 35.83 -4.27 -6.08
C GLN A 285 35.34 -3.02 -5.35
N LEU A 286 36.18 -2.40 -4.51
CA LEU A 286 35.83 -1.14 -3.82
C LEU A 286 35.81 0.07 -4.77
N GLU A 287 36.69 0.12 -5.75
CA GLU A 287 36.67 1.14 -6.81
C GLU A 287 35.37 1.04 -7.62
N GLU A 288 35.01 -0.16 -8.07
CA GLU A 288 33.77 -0.41 -8.79
C GLU A 288 32.54 -0.09 -7.93
N LEU A 289 32.53 -0.48 -6.65
CA LEU A 289 31.46 -0.13 -5.71
C LEU A 289 31.31 1.38 -5.56
N ARG A 290 32.44 2.11 -5.50
CA ARG A 290 32.43 3.57 -5.39
C ARG A 290 31.86 4.22 -6.65
N GLU A 291 32.25 3.74 -7.83
CA GLU A 291 31.76 4.22 -9.11
C GLU A 291 30.23 4.06 -9.21
N ILE A 292 29.71 2.85 -9.01
CA ILE A 292 28.26 2.59 -9.08
C ILE A 292 27.48 3.36 -8.00
N THR A 293 28.06 3.56 -6.82
CA THR A 293 27.44 4.35 -5.75
C THR A 293 27.34 5.81 -6.14
N LEU A 294 28.43 6.41 -6.62
CA LEU A 294 28.45 7.79 -7.09
C LEU A 294 27.46 7.98 -8.23
N GLU A 295 27.45 7.07 -9.20
CA GLU A 295 26.54 7.12 -10.34
C GLU A 295 25.05 7.02 -9.93
N THR A 296 24.76 6.41 -8.78
CA THR A 296 23.39 6.25 -8.26
C THR A 296 22.93 7.44 -7.41
N ILE A 297 23.84 8.05 -6.63
CA ILE A 297 23.50 9.15 -5.72
C ILE A 297 23.65 10.52 -6.36
N THR A 298 24.43 10.63 -7.44
CA THR A 298 24.64 11.89 -8.13
C THR A 298 23.34 12.32 -8.80
N VAL A 299 22.94 13.56 -8.55
CA VAL A 299 21.81 14.21 -9.22
C VAL A 299 22.37 15.05 -10.36
N ASP A 300 21.54 15.28 -11.38
CA ASP A 300 21.90 16.17 -12.48
C ASP A 300 22.31 17.55 -11.93
N ASP A 301 23.50 18.01 -12.32
CA ASP A 301 23.99 19.35 -12.03
C ASP A 301 23.64 20.23 -13.23
N PHE A 302 22.81 21.24 -13.00
CA PHE A 302 22.35 22.15 -14.04
C PHE A 302 22.98 23.51 -13.81
N ASP A 303 23.61 24.05 -14.86
CA ASP A 303 24.09 25.42 -14.82
C ASP A 303 22.93 26.40 -14.56
N VAL A 304 23.21 27.49 -13.83
CA VAL A 304 22.20 28.53 -13.51
C VAL A 304 21.49 29.03 -14.77
N HIS A 305 22.19 29.03 -15.91
CA HIS A 305 21.63 29.41 -17.20
C HIS A 305 20.55 28.44 -17.68
N GLU A 306 20.75 27.12 -17.54
CA GLU A 306 19.81 26.07 -17.98
C GLU A 306 18.50 26.08 -17.19
N LEU A 307 18.55 26.55 -15.94
CA LEU A 307 17.38 26.68 -15.06
C LEU A 307 16.58 27.98 -15.28
N ARG A 308 17.02 28.88 -16.16
CA ARG A 308 16.30 30.13 -16.44
C ARG A 308 15.00 29.85 -17.18
N SER A 309 13.92 30.50 -16.76
CA SER A 309 12.63 30.43 -17.46
C SER A 309 12.76 30.88 -18.92
N ALA A 310 12.03 30.25 -19.84
CA ALA A 310 11.97 30.65 -21.26
C ALA A 310 11.74 32.16 -21.45
N ALA A 311 10.89 32.79 -20.62
CA ALA A 311 10.61 34.22 -20.67
C ALA A 311 11.83 35.13 -20.37
N TYR A 312 12.87 34.61 -19.71
CA TYR A 312 14.11 35.34 -19.46
C TYR A 312 14.95 35.45 -20.76
N TYR A 313 14.90 34.44 -21.62
CA TYR A 313 15.56 34.43 -22.92
C TYR A 313 14.92 35.41 -23.91
N ASP A 314 13.59 35.51 -23.89
CA ASP A 314 12.85 36.46 -24.74
C ASP A 314 13.15 37.92 -24.37
N LYS A 315 13.34 38.22 -23.07
CA LYS A 315 13.73 39.56 -22.60
C LYS A 315 15.12 39.99 -23.10
N TYR A 316 16.09 39.09 -23.06
CA TYR A 316 17.45 39.39 -23.52
C TYR A 316 17.51 39.56 -25.05
N ARG A 317 16.79 38.70 -25.81
CA ARG A 317 16.65 38.86 -27.26
C ARG A 317 15.95 40.16 -27.66
N ALA A 318 14.96 40.60 -26.89
CA ALA A 318 14.29 41.88 -27.13
C ALA A 318 15.20 43.10 -26.86
N GLN A 319 16.12 43.01 -25.88
CA GLN A 319 17.09 44.07 -25.58
C GLN A 319 18.21 44.19 -26.63
N ASP A 320 18.69 43.07 -27.19
CA ASP A 320 19.68 43.08 -28.28
C ASP A 320 19.10 43.57 -29.62
N GLY A 321 17.78 43.49 -29.80
CA GLY A 321 17.09 44.04 -30.98
C GLY A 321 16.90 45.56 -30.94
N GLN A 322 16.84 46.17 -29.76
CA GLN A 322 16.59 47.61 -29.60
C GLN A 322 17.86 48.48 -29.60
N SER A 323 19.05 47.89 -29.46
CA SER A 323 20.32 48.62 -29.39
C SER A 323 20.97 48.90 -30.76
N ARG A 324 20.32 48.54 -31.88
CA ARG A 324 20.82 48.78 -33.25
C ARG A 324 20.08 49.85 -34.06
N GLU A 325 19.03 50.48 -33.54
CA GLU A 325 18.25 51.51 -34.26
C GLU A 325 18.42 52.95 -33.74
N ALA A 326 19.48 53.25 -32.99
CA ALA A 326 19.84 54.63 -32.64
C ALA A 326 21.25 54.98 -33.14
N ALA A 327 21.37 55.15 -34.46
CA ALA A 327 22.43 55.89 -35.14
C ALA A 327 21.81 56.65 -36.31
#